data_AF-A0A5Z0Q8T3-F1
#
_entry.id   AF-A0A5Z0Q8T3-F1
#
_cell.length_a   1.000
_cell.length_b   1.000
_cell.length_c   1.000
_cell.angle_alpha   90.00
_cell.angle_beta   90.00
_cell.angle_gamma   90.00
#
_symmetry.space_group_name_H-M   'P 1'
#
loop_
_entity.id
_entity.type
_entity.pdbx_description
1 polymer ?
#
loop_
_entity_poly.entity_id
_entity_poly.type
_entity_poly.pdbx_seq_one_letter_code
_entity_poly.pdbx_strand_id
1 'polypeptide(L)'
;MKPHLEVVEHRVAELDDGYTRTANTLLEAVMLSGLTQHQLLIVMAVWRKTYGYNKKIDWIGNEQFAELTGMAPTKCSTAKNELIRMGVLTQVGRQVGMNKNISEWKTKVNGFGKTFTRSVKLTFTKSVKTNLPNQSNTKDNIQKTINTNTPLPPNGGGNGQVKPERRKAERIDYESFL
;
A
#
# COMPACT_ATOMS: atom_id res chain seq x y z
N MET A 1 -30.39 41.38 -6.91
CA MET A 1 -29.05 40.82 -7.22
C MET A 1 -29.13 39.32 -6.99
N LYS A 2 -29.21 38.50 -8.05
CA LYS A 2 -29.27 37.04 -7.92
C LYS A 2 -27.84 36.54 -7.67
N PRO A 3 -27.59 35.69 -6.66
CA PRO A 3 -26.26 35.13 -6.45
C PRO A 3 -25.87 34.24 -7.65
N HIS A 4 -24.64 34.42 -8.14
CA HIS A 4 -24.01 33.55 -9.12
C HIS A 4 -23.69 32.22 -8.42
N LEU A 5 -24.51 31.20 -8.66
CA LEU A 5 -24.22 29.84 -8.22
C LEU A 5 -23.17 29.29 -9.19
N GLU A 6 -21.88 29.36 -8.80
CA GLU A 6 -20.85 28.57 -9.46
C GLU A 6 -21.25 27.09 -9.31
N VAL A 7 -21.48 26.43 -10.44
CA VAL A 7 -21.73 25.00 -10.47
C VAL A 7 -20.45 24.33 -9.98
N VAL A 8 -20.46 23.86 -8.73
CA VAL A 8 -19.40 23.02 -8.19
C VAL A 8 -19.50 21.70 -8.94
N GLU A 9 -18.73 21.57 -10.03
CA GLU A 9 -18.61 20.30 -10.74
C GLU A 9 -18.13 19.24 -9.77
N HIS A 10 -18.96 18.23 -9.56
CA HIS A 10 -18.65 17.09 -8.73
C HIS A 10 -17.60 16.23 -9.43
N ARG A 11 -16.31 16.55 -9.24
CA ARG A 11 -15.21 15.72 -9.75
C ARG A 11 -15.11 14.44 -8.94
N VAL A 12 -15.49 13.32 -9.56
CA VAL A 12 -15.21 11.98 -9.05
C VAL A 12 -13.76 11.64 -9.41
N ALA A 13 -12.98 11.12 -8.47
CA ALA A 13 -11.64 10.66 -8.75
C ALA A 13 -11.68 9.30 -9.46
N GLU A 14 -11.36 9.27 -10.75
CA GLU A 14 -11.33 8.05 -11.56
C GLU A 14 -9.89 7.60 -11.79
N LEU A 15 -9.67 6.29 -11.98
CA LEU A 15 -8.32 5.76 -12.28
C LEU A 15 -7.81 6.18 -13.67
N ASP A 16 -8.73 6.56 -14.56
CA ASP A 16 -8.43 7.04 -15.90
C ASP A 16 -7.74 8.42 -15.91
N ASP A 17 -7.90 9.20 -14.83
CA ASP A 17 -7.13 10.43 -14.58
C ASP A 17 -5.66 10.16 -14.19
N GLY A 18 -5.29 8.88 -14.13
CA GLY A 18 -3.96 8.40 -13.81
C GLY A 18 -3.77 8.06 -12.34
N TYR A 19 -2.71 7.31 -12.07
CA TYR A 19 -2.36 6.86 -10.72
C TYR A 19 -0.85 6.94 -10.49
N THR A 20 -0.48 7.05 -9.23
CA THR A 20 0.92 7.02 -8.82
C THR A 20 1.28 5.62 -8.36
N ARG A 21 2.15 4.94 -9.14
CA ARG A 21 2.60 3.59 -8.80
C ARG A 21 3.73 3.63 -7.77
N THR A 22 3.50 3.03 -6.60
CA THR A 22 4.49 2.93 -5.52
C THR A 22 4.60 1.49 -5.05
N ALA A 23 5.80 1.06 -4.63
CA ALA A 23 5.97 -0.24 -4.02
C ALA A 23 5.21 -0.31 -2.68
N ASN A 24 4.43 -1.38 -2.47
CA ASN A 24 3.63 -1.56 -1.24
C ASN A 24 4.51 -1.49 0.01
N THR A 25 5.71 -2.08 -0.03
CA THR A 25 6.67 -2.03 1.08
C THR A 25 7.09 -0.62 1.45
N LEU A 26 7.22 0.27 0.47
CA LEU A 26 7.55 1.68 0.70
C LEU A 26 6.35 2.44 1.28
N LEU A 27 5.13 2.14 0.79
CA LEU A 27 3.90 2.73 1.33
C LEU A 27 3.69 2.32 2.78
N GLU A 28 3.83 1.03 3.09
CA GLU A 28 3.75 0.49 4.44
C GLU A 28 4.81 1.10 5.37
N ALA A 29 6.05 1.29 4.87
CA ALA A 29 7.10 1.95 5.61
C ALA A 29 6.74 3.38 6.00
N VAL A 30 6.20 4.16 5.06
CA VAL A 30 5.74 5.52 5.33
C VAL A 30 4.62 5.51 6.37
N MET A 31 3.64 4.61 6.27
CA MET A 31 2.54 4.52 7.24
C MET A 31 3.03 4.17 8.65
N LEU A 32 4.00 3.27 8.77
CA LEU A 32 4.51 2.81 10.06
C LEU A 32 5.62 3.69 10.64
N SER A 33 6.19 4.60 9.86
CA SER A 33 7.33 5.44 10.27
C SER A 33 7.00 6.56 11.26
N GLY A 34 5.72 6.80 11.58
CA GLY A 34 5.33 7.78 12.59
C GLY A 34 5.71 9.22 12.21
N LEU A 35 5.70 9.51 10.90
CA LEU A 35 5.90 10.84 10.37
C LEU A 35 4.78 11.78 10.80
N THR A 36 5.11 13.06 10.93
CA THR A 36 4.12 14.10 11.17
C THR A 36 3.25 14.32 9.93
N GLN A 37 2.10 14.97 10.08
CA GLN A 37 1.22 15.29 8.95
C GLN A 37 1.95 16.08 7.86
N HIS A 38 2.74 17.10 8.22
CA HIS A 38 3.50 17.90 7.25
C HIS A 38 4.53 17.05 6.51
N GLN A 39 5.22 16.14 7.21
CA GLN A 39 6.19 15.23 6.60
C GLN A 39 5.49 14.26 5.63
N LEU A 40 4.34 13.71 6.02
CA LEU A 40 3.56 12.82 5.15
C LEU A 40 3.10 13.54 3.88
N LEU A 41 2.63 14.78 3.98
CA LEU A 41 2.25 15.59 2.82
C LEU A 41 3.44 15.82 1.87
N ILE A 42 4.64 16.07 2.40
CA ILE A 42 5.84 16.20 1.58
C ILE A 42 6.20 14.88 0.89
N VAL A 43 6.10 13.74 1.58
CA VAL A 43 6.31 12.41 0.97
C VAL A 43 5.34 12.18 -0.19
N MET A 44 4.05 12.48 0.01
CA MET A 44 3.02 12.35 -1.03
C MET A 44 3.31 13.29 -2.22
N ALA A 45 3.73 14.53 -1.96
CA ALA A 45 4.11 15.46 -3.02
C ALA A 45 5.33 14.96 -3.81
N VAL A 46 6.34 14.41 -3.14
CA VAL A 46 7.49 13.78 -3.80
C VAL A 46 7.04 12.60 -4.66
N TRP A 47 6.20 11.70 -4.16
CA TRP A 47 5.65 10.59 -4.97
C TRP A 47 4.91 11.11 -6.20
N ARG A 48 4.05 12.12 -6.04
CA ARG A 48 3.27 12.68 -7.15
C ARG A 48 4.17 13.30 -8.23
N LYS A 49 5.28 13.94 -7.85
CA LYS A 49 6.24 14.58 -8.76
C LYS A 49 7.30 13.61 -9.32
N THR A 50 7.55 12.49 -8.67
CA THR A 50 8.52 11.48 -9.11
C THR A 50 7.81 10.30 -9.77
N TYR A 51 7.25 9.39 -8.96
CA TYR A 51 6.57 8.18 -9.43
C TYR A 51 5.33 8.47 -10.27
N GLY A 52 4.62 9.58 -10.00
CA GLY A 52 3.51 10.03 -10.84
C GLY A 52 3.93 10.43 -12.27
N TYR A 53 5.23 10.65 -12.51
CA TYR A 53 5.81 10.90 -13.83
C TYR A 53 6.81 9.80 -14.23
N ASN A 54 6.76 8.65 -13.55
CA ASN A 54 7.66 7.51 -13.74
C ASN A 54 9.17 7.84 -13.60
N LYS A 55 9.52 8.80 -12.72
CA LYS A 55 10.90 9.20 -12.40
C LYS A 55 11.30 8.74 -11.00
N LYS A 56 12.60 8.52 -10.75
CA LYS A 56 13.11 8.14 -9.41
C LYS A 56 13.38 9.36 -8.50
N ILE A 57 13.86 10.44 -9.10
CA ILE A 57 14.18 11.73 -8.47
C ILE A 57 13.67 12.83 -9.40
N ASP A 58 13.34 13.99 -8.86
CA ASP A 58 12.95 15.16 -9.66
C ASP A 58 13.40 16.45 -8.97
N TRP A 59 13.55 17.53 -9.74
CA TRP A 59 13.77 18.85 -9.15
C TRP A 59 12.43 19.45 -8.73
N ILE A 60 12.21 19.55 -7.42
CA ILE A 60 10.96 20.05 -6.85
C ILE A 60 11.26 21.31 -6.03
N GLY A 61 10.70 22.44 -6.45
CA GLY A 61 10.82 23.71 -5.75
C GLY A 61 9.99 23.75 -4.47
N ASN A 62 10.37 24.60 -3.51
CA ASN A 62 9.58 24.80 -2.28
C ASN A 62 8.19 25.40 -2.58
N GLU A 63 8.06 26.21 -3.64
CA GLU A 63 6.78 26.75 -4.11
C GLU A 63 5.87 25.65 -4.64
N GLN A 64 6.40 24.71 -5.44
CA GLN A 64 5.64 23.55 -5.91
C GLN A 64 5.17 22.66 -4.75
N PHE A 65 6.00 22.50 -3.71
CA PHE A 65 5.55 21.81 -2.50
C PHE A 65 4.39 22.56 -1.83
N ALA A 66 4.51 23.88 -1.68
CA ALA A 66 3.45 24.71 -1.09
C ALA A 66 2.13 24.60 -1.88
N GLU A 67 2.19 24.64 -3.21
CA GLU A 67 1.03 24.47 -4.09
C GLU A 67 0.38 23.09 -3.91
N LEU A 68 1.17 22.02 -3.88
CA LEU A 68 0.66 20.65 -3.76
C LEU A 68 0.09 20.33 -2.38
N THR A 69 0.70 20.87 -1.32
CA THR A 69 0.32 20.52 0.05
C THR A 69 -0.56 21.57 0.73
N GLY A 70 -0.75 22.74 0.12
CA GLY A 70 -1.45 23.88 0.72
C GLY A 70 -0.75 24.47 1.96
N MET A 71 0.56 24.21 2.13
CA MET A 71 1.32 24.65 3.29
C MET A 71 2.21 25.84 2.93
N ALA A 72 2.57 26.68 3.92
CA ALA A 72 3.53 27.75 3.70
C ALA A 72 4.91 27.18 3.26
N PRO A 73 5.60 27.80 2.29
CA PRO A 73 6.90 27.32 1.77
C PRO A 73 7.95 27.06 2.85
N THR A 74 7.98 27.88 3.91
CA THR A 74 8.87 27.70 5.06
C THR A 74 8.63 26.37 5.77
N LYS A 75 7.36 26.00 5.99
CA LYS A 75 7.00 24.73 6.63
C LYS A 75 7.37 23.56 5.73
N CYS A 76 7.16 23.68 4.42
CA CYS A 76 7.58 22.67 3.44
C CYS A 76 9.09 22.45 3.49
N SER A 77 9.88 23.53 3.53
CA SER A 77 11.34 23.47 3.61
C SER A 77 11.80 22.75 4.89
N THR A 78 11.23 23.11 6.04
CA THR A 78 11.53 22.45 7.32
C THR A 78 11.22 20.96 7.28
N ALA A 79 10.01 20.58 6.85
CA ALA A 79 9.57 19.19 6.78
C ALA A 79 10.42 18.37 5.78
N LYS A 80 10.76 18.94 4.62
CA LYS A 80 11.66 18.31 3.64
C LYS A 80 13.04 18.05 4.23
N ASN A 81 13.63 19.05 4.89
CA ASN A 81 14.96 18.91 5.49
C ASN A 81 14.97 17.92 6.67
N GLU A 82 13.89 17.85 7.43
CA GLU A 82 13.68 16.79 8.43
C GLU A 82 13.68 15.40 7.81
N LEU A 83 12.91 15.20 6.73
CA LEU A 83 12.85 13.91 6.03
C LEU A 83 14.19 13.48 5.44
N ILE A 84 14.98 14.42 4.91
CA ILE A 84 16.33 14.15 4.41
C ILE A 84 17.25 13.74 5.57
N ARG A 85 17.21 14.47 6.69
CA ARG A 85 18.00 14.14 7.90
C ARG A 85 17.60 12.79 8.50
N MET A 86 16.33 12.43 8.40
CA MET A 86 15.81 11.12 8.79
C MET A 86 16.13 10.02 7.75
N GLY A 87 16.74 10.34 6.61
CA GLY A 87 17.07 9.36 5.57
C GLY A 87 15.87 8.81 4.79
N VAL A 88 14.68 9.40 4.97
CA VAL A 88 13.44 9.01 4.25
C VAL A 88 13.48 9.50 2.81
N LEU A 89 14.01 10.71 2.62
CA LEU A 89 14.26 11.29 1.31
C LEU A 89 15.76 11.29 1.00
N THR A 90 16.08 11.11 -0.27
CA THR A 90 17.42 11.31 -0.83
C THR A 90 17.44 12.63 -1.58
N GLN A 91 18.56 13.34 -1.46
CA GLN A 91 18.80 14.57 -2.20
C GLN A 91 20.09 14.43 -3.02
N VAL A 92 20.00 14.69 -4.31
CA VAL A 92 21.14 14.74 -5.23
C VAL A 92 21.16 16.14 -5.86
N GLY A 93 22.08 16.99 -5.41
CA GLY A 93 22.09 18.41 -5.79
C GLY A 93 20.79 19.10 -5.35
N ARG A 94 20.00 19.58 -6.32
CA ARG A 94 18.68 20.19 -6.10
C ARG A 94 17.50 19.22 -6.27
N GLN A 95 17.78 18.00 -6.73
CA GLN A 95 16.76 16.98 -6.96
C GLN A 95 16.49 16.19 -5.68
N VAL A 96 15.24 15.82 -5.50
CA VAL A 96 14.74 15.07 -4.35
C VAL A 96 14.01 13.83 -4.84
N GLY A 97 14.17 12.73 -4.12
CA GLY A 97 13.37 11.53 -4.33
C GLY A 97 13.32 10.66 -3.08
N MET A 98 12.58 9.56 -3.16
CA MET A 98 12.42 8.65 -2.03
C MET A 98 13.64 7.77 -1.85
N ASN A 99 14.09 7.61 -0.59
CA ASN A 99 15.04 6.56 -0.26
C ASN A 99 14.33 5.20 -0.27
N LYS A 100 14.79 4.26 -1.11
CA LYS A 100 14.22 2.91 -1.17
C LYS A 100 14.80 1.99 -0.11
N ASN A 101 15.95 2.33 0.47
CA ASN A 101 16.57 1.55 1.52
C ASN A 101 15.93 1.93 2.87
N ILE A 102 14.80 1.29 3.19
CA ILE A 102 14.00 1.58 4.40
C ILE A 102 14.82 1.36 5.69
N SER A 103 15.82 0.47 5.65
CA SER A 103 16.70 0.19 6.79
C SER A 103 17.56 1.39 7.22
N GLU A 104 17.79 2.35 6.33
CA GLU A 104 18.57 3.57 6.61
C GLU A 104 17.74 4.67 7.29
N TRP A 105 16.42 4.52 7.33
CA TRP A 105 15.53 5.55 7.85
C TRP A 105 15.72 5.66 9.37
N LYS A 106 15.74 6.87 9.90
CA LYS A 106 15.89 7.20 11.32
C LYS A 106 14.59 7.79 11.84
N THR A 107 13.55 6.97 11.82
CA THR A 107 12.19 7.36 12.22
C THR A 107 11.89 6.91 13.65
N LYS A 108 10.89 7.52 14.29
CA LYS A 108 10.57 7.26 15.71
C LYS A 108 10.12 5.82 15.95
N VAL A 109 9.51 5.21 14.94
CA VAL A 109 9.01 3.83 14.94
C VAL A 109 9.74 3.09 13.83
N ASN A 110 11.02 2.85 14.06
CA ASN A 110 11.91 2.09 13.18
C ASN A 110 11.62 0.58 13.25
N GLY A 111 10.36 0.20 13.02
CA GLY A 111 9.84 -1.17 13.13
C GLY A 111 10.34 -2.15 12.06
N PHE A 112 11.12 -1.69 11.08
CA PHE A 112 11.68 -2.57 10.05
C PHE A 112 12.80 -3.49 10.55
N GLY A 113 13.31 -3.29 11.78
CA GLY A 113 14.33 -4.14 12.42
C GLY A 113 13.84 -4.97 13.61
N LYS A 114 12.56 -4.86 14.00
CA LYS A 114 11.95 -5.74 14.98
C LYS A 114 10.71 -6.28 14.35
N THR A 115 10.88 -7.42 13.69
CA THR A 115 9.84 -8.41 13.48
C THR A 115 8.70 -8.19 14.47
N PHE A 116 7.56 -7.71 13.98
CA PHE A 116 6.30 -7.80 14.70
C PHE A 116 5.82 -9.27 14.72
N THR A 117 6.76 -10.21 14.87
CA THR A 117 6.48 -11.62 15.03
C THR A 117 6.58 -11.90 16.51
N ARG A 118 5.41 -12.13 17.11
CA ARG A 118 5.16 -12.92 18.33
C ARG A 118 5.01 -12.18 19.67
N SER A 119 5.62 -11.02 19.91
CA SER A 119 5.60 -10.42 21.26
C SER A 119 4.34 -9.60 21.62
N VAL A 120 3.63 -9.03 20.64
CA VAL A 120 2.39 -8.26 20.93
C VAL A 120 1.14 -9.15 21.08
N LYS A 121 1.22 -10.44 20.72
CA LYS A 121 0.12 -11.40 21.00
C LYS A 121 0.03 -11.82 22.48
N LEU A 122 1.05 -11.57 23.30
CA LEU A 122 1.07 -12.04 24.70
C LEU A 122 0.62 -11.00 25.73
N THR A 123 0.64 -9.71 25.39
CA THR A 123 0.29 -8.63 26.34
C THR A 123 -1.18 -8.21 26.30
N PHE A 124 -1.97 -8.62 25.31
CA PHE A 124 -3.42 -8.36 25.28
C PHE A 124 -4.28 -9.43 25.96
N THR A 125 -3.71 -10.57 26.37
CA THR A 125 -4.51 -11.69 26.93
C THR A 125 -4.29 -11.95 28.42
N LYS A 126 -3.63 -11.03 29.14
CA LYS A 126 -3.39 -11.16 30.58
C LYS A 126 -3.78 -9.90 31.34
N SER A 127 -5.03 -9.47 31.22
CA SER A 127 -5.64 -8.71 32.31
C SER A 127 -7.13 -9.00 32.42
N VAL A 128 -7.41 -9.92 33.35
CA VAL A 128 -8.60 -10.03 34.19
C VAL A 128 -9.92 -10.40 33.51
N LYS A 129 -10.26 -11.69 33.70
CA LYS A 129 -11.62 -12.20 33.85
C LYS A 129 -12.31 -11.43 35.00
N THR A 130 -13.46 -10.82 34.76
CA THR A 130 -14.57 -10.72 35.73
C THR A 130 -15.86 -10.28 35.02
N ASN A 131 -16.82 -11.23 34.98
CA ASN A 131 -18.27 -11.07 34.78
C ASN A 131 -18.77 -10.62 33.41
N LEU A 132 -19.01 -11.61 32.55
CA LEU A 132 -19.89 -11.51 31.38
C LEU A 132 -21.35 -11.69 31.85
N PRO A 133 -22.29 -10.76 31.62
CA PRO A 133 -23.69 -11.02 31.92
C PRO A 133 -24.27 -12.04 30.94
N ASN A 134 -24.88 -13.10 31.49
CA ASN A 134 -25.64 -14.10 30.77
C ASN A 134 -26.88 -13.45 30.13
N GLN A 135 -26.99 -13.50 28.81
CA GLN A 135 -28.29 -13.53 28.16
C GLN A 135 -28.27 -14.55 27.04
N SER A 136 -28.88 -15.70 27.34
CA SER A 136 -29.25 -16.72 26.38
C SER A 136 -30.71 -16.53 26.04
N ASN A 137 -31.03 -16.48 24.75
CA ASN A 137 -32.22 -17.13 24.22
C ASN A 137 -31.98 -17.58 22.76
N THR A 138 -31.65 -18.86 22.69
CA THR A 138 -31.82 -19.81 21.60
C THR A 138 -33.01 -19.53 20.66
N LYS A 139 -32.74 -19.57 19.35
CA LYS A 139 -33.58 -20.34 18.41
C LYS A 139 -32.69 -21.24 17.58
N ASP A 140 -32.81 -22.53 17.87
CA ASP A 140 -32.22 -23.65 17.17
C ASP A 140 -32.74 -23.75 15.73
N ASN A 141 -31.86 -24.09 14.78
CA ASN A 141 -32.08 -25.26 13.93
C ASN A 141 -30.78 -25.65 13.22
N ILE A 142 -30.10 -26.66 13.76
CA ILE A 142 -29.10 -27.46 13.05
C ILE A 142 -29.73 -28.84 12.87
N GLN A 143 -29.93 -29.29 11.63
CA GLN A 143 -29.93 -30.72 11.35
C GLN A 143 -28.56 -31.11 10.78
N LYS A 144 -27.81 -31.87 11.57
CA LYS A 144 -26.68 -32.66 11.11
C LYS A 144 -27.22 -33.98 10.55
N THR A 145 -26.71 -34.39 9.40
CA THR A 145 -26.54 -35.82 9.09
C THR A 145 -25.29 -35.96 8.25
N ILE A 146 -24.23 -36.46 8.89
CA ILE A 146 -23.02 -36.96 8.26
C ILE A 146 -23.31 -38.42 7.92
N ASN A 147 -23.23 -38.80 6.64
CA ASN A 147 -23.12 -40.21 6.27
C ASN A 147 -22.07 -40.34 5.16
N THR A 148 -20.99 -41.01 5.54
CA THR A 148 -19.93 -41.63 4.73
C THR A 148 -20.51 -42.39 3.54
N ASN A 149 -19.94 -42.25 2.33
CA ASN A 149 -19.69 -43.32 1.36
C ASN A 149 -19.11 -42.76 0.06
N THR A 150 -17.84 -43.09 -0.20
CA THR A 150 -17.17 -42.99 -1.49
C THR A 150 -17.92 -43.81 -2.56
N PRO A 151 -18.21 -43.25 -3.75
CA PRO A 151 -18.50 -44.07 -4.92
C PRO A 151 -17.25 -44.11 -5.83
N LEU A 152 -16.71 -45.32 -5.99
CA LEU A 152 -15.82 -45.67 -7.10
C LEU A 152 -16.57 -45.47 -8.43
N PRO A 153 -15.93 -44.95 -9.50
CA PRO A 153 -16.56 -44.86 -10.80
C PRO A 153 -16.74 -46.27 -11.42
N PRO A 154 -17.89 -46.57 -12.03
CA PRO A 154 -18.11 -47.84 -12.71
C PRO A 154 -17.25 -47.95 -13.96
N ASN A 155 -16.58 -49.10 -14.07
CA ASN A 155 -15.74 -49.50 -15.19
C ASN A 155 -16.57 -49.71 -16.47
N GLY A 156 -16.23 -49.06 -17.58
CA GLY A 156 -16.83 -49.38 -18.88
C GLY A 156 -16.74 -48.32 -19.98
N GLY A 157 -15.58 -48.27 -20.66
CA GLY A 157 -15.48 -48.13 -22.12
C GLY A 157 -15.82 -46.80 -22.81
N GLY A 158 -14.82 -46.20 -23.49
CA GLY A 158 -15.07 -45.35 -24.66
C GLY A 158 -14.33 -44.02 -24.71
N ASN A 159 -13.17 -44.02 -25.39
CA ASN A 159 -12.57 -42.96 -26.19
C ASN A 159 -12.55 -41.49 -25.69
N GLY A 160 -11.32 -40.96 -25.54
CA GLY A 160 -11.03 -39.55 -25.79
C GLY A 160 -10.52 -38.74 -24.59
N GLN A 161 -9.39 -39.14 -23.99
CA GLN A 161 -8.64 -38.24 -23.10
C GLN A 161 -8.01 -37.11 -23.92
N VAL A 162 -8.47 -35.86 -23.74
CA VAL A 162 -7.68 -34.68 -24.09
C VAL A 162 -7.18 -34.05 -22.79
N LYS A 163 -5.93 -34.35 -22.46
CA LYS A 163 -5.15 -33.71 -21.39
C LYS A 163 -4.81 -32.28 -21.84
N PRO A 164 -5.03 -31.22 -21.04
CA PRO A 164 -4.57 -29.90 -21.42
C PRO A 164 -3.03 -29.88 -21.45
N GLU A 165 -2.49 -29.59 -22.62
CA GLU A 165 -1.05 -29.54 -22.89
C GLU A 165 -0.41 -28.35 -22.17
N ARG A 166 0.71 -28.59 -21.48
CA ARG A 166 1.51 -27.53 -20.85
C ARG A 166 2.06 -26.62 -21.95
N ARG A 167 1.74 -25.32 -21.91
CA ARG A 167 2.34 -24.30 -22.79
C ARG A 167 3.87 -24.39 -22.73
N LYS A 168 4.50 -24.63 -23.88
CA LYS A 168 5.95 -24.47 -24.06
C LYS A 168 6.24 -22.97 -24.23
N ALA A 169 7.29 -22.48 -23.59
CA ALA A 169 7.75 -21.10 -23.78
C ALA A 169 8.43 -20.99 -25.16
N GLU A 170 7.95 -20.09 -26.01
CA GLU A 170 8.63 -19.74 -27.26
C GLU A 170 9.83 -18.85 -26.95
N ARG A 171 11.01 -19.28 -27.41
CA ARG A 171 12.25 -18.51 -27.32
C ARG A 171 12.28 -17.55 -28.50
N ILE A 172 12.11 -16.26 -28.24
CA ILE A 172 12.26 -15.19 -29.23
C ILE A 172 13.75 -15.06 -29.55
N ASP A 173 14.09 -15.17 -30.83
CA ASP A 173 15.44 -14.92 -31.34
C ASP A 173 15.58 -13.44 -31.68
N TYR A 174 16.46 -12.74 -30.96
CA TYR A 174 16.65 -11.30 -31.08
C TYR A 174 17.64 -10.92 -32.20
N GLU A 175 18.32 -11.91 -32.79
CA GLU A 175 19.26 -11.71 -33.90
C GLU A 175 18.57 -11.56 -35.26
N SER A 176 17.24 -11.67 -35.34
CA SER A 176 16.48 -11.41 -36.57
C SER A 176 16.15 -9.92 -36.78
N PHE A 177 16.60 -9.03 -35.89
CA PHE A 177 16.34 -7.59 -35.93
C PHE A 177 17.62 -6.75 -36.09
N LEU A 178 18.74 -7.38 -36.44
CA LEU A 178 20.00 -6.75 -36.86
C LEU A 178 20.22 -6.98 -38.36
#